data_AF-A0A4Z1PTM3-F1
#
_entry.id   AF-A0A4Z1PTM3-F1
#
_cell.length_a   1.000
_cell.length_b   1.000
_cell.length_c   1.000
_cell.angle_alpha   90.00
_cell.angle_beta   90.00
_cell.angle_gamma   90.00
#
_symmetry.space_group_name_H-M   'P 1'
#
loop_
_entity.id
_entity.type
_entity.pdbx_description
1 polymer ?
#
loop_
_entity_poly.entity_id
_entity_poly.type
_entity_poly.pdbx_seq_one_letter_code
_entity_poly.pdbx_strand_id
1 'polypeptide(L)'
;MTQQYSAVNSYFVPGFGISRAIIQSEIRYFCGPDAIVRPYTHQGRDGFLVTTAGPPLTKEQIDDLKEASVEYELRQAERMCENQNSNWFVNQPVAVGSRPRRHA
;
A
#
# COMPACT_ATOMS: atom_id res chain seq x y z
N MET A 1 -13.81 -30.90 21.27
CA MET A 1 -13.48 -31.08 19.83
C MET A 1 -14.01 -29.87 19.08
N THR A 2 -13.21 -28.81 18.98
CA THR A 2 -13.56 -27.62 18.19
C THR A 2 -12.92 -27.78 16.81
N GLN A 3 -13.77 -27.91 15.79
CA GLN A 3 -13.38 -28.15 14.41
C GLN A 3 -12.42 -27.06 13.92
N GLN A 4 -11.16 -27.44 13.70
CA GLN A 4 -10.20 -26.68 12.89
C GLN A 4 -10.69 -26.69 11.45
N TYR A 5 -11.41 -25.64 11.05
CA TYR A 5 -11.48 -25.28 9.65
C TYR A 5 -10.18 -24.54 9.34
N SER A 6 -9.16 -25.27 8.89
CA SER A 6 -8.03 -24.70 8.16
C SER A 6 -8.49 -24.24 6.77
N ALA A 7 -9.52 -23.39 6.73
CA ALA A 7 -10.04 -22.79 5.52
C ALA A 7 -9.37 -21.42 5.41
N VAL A 8 -8.36 -21.36 4.56
CA VAL A 8 -7.66 -20.12 4.23
C VAL A 8 -8.68 -19.17 3.60
N ASN A 9 -9.11 -18.14 4.34
CA ASN A 9 -10.09 -17.17 3.89
C ASN A 9 -9.37 -16.11 3.06
N SER A 10 -9.82 -15.89 1.82
CA SER A 10 -9.28 -14.87 0.94
C SER A 10 -10.36 -13.87 0.57
N TYR A 11 -10.14 -12.59 0.91
CA TYR A 11 -11.11 -11.53 0.67
C TYR A 11 -10.45 -10.27 0.13
N PHE A 12 -11.25 -9.48 -0.58
CA PHE A 12 -10.82 -8.23 -1.19
C PHE A 12 -11.04 -7.06 -0.24
N VAL A 13 -10.00 -6.26 -0.04
CA VAL A 13 -10.04 -5.00 0.71
C VAL A 13 -9.83 -3.85 -0.29
N PRO A 14 -10.78 -2.91 -0.44
CA PRO A 14 -10.58 -1.73 -1.28
C PRO A 14 -9.38 -0.91 -0.80
N GLY A 15 -8.55 -0.42 -1.74
CA GLY A 15 -7.33 0.32 -1.40
C GLY A 15 -7.57 1.79 -1.02
N PHE A 16 -8.81 2.22 -0.84
CA PHE A 16 -9.14 3.63 -0.63
C PHE A 16 -8.68 4.12 0.75
N GLY A 17 -7.65 4.97 0.78
CA GLY A 17 -7.11 5.54 2.02
C GLY A 17 -6.27 4.56 2.85
N ILE A 18 -5.86 3.42 2.28
CA ILE A 18 -4.98 2.46 2.95
C ILE A 18 -3.63 2.43 2.23
N SER A 19 -2.57 2.77 2.93
CA SER A 19 -1.21 2.74 2.40
C SER A 19 -0.71 1.30 2.32
N ARG A 20 -0.04 0.99 1.21
CA ARG A 20 0.52 -0.33 0.93
C ARG A 20 1.53 -0.80 1.99
N ALA A 21 2.27 0.14 2.59
CA ALA A 21 3.24 -0.15 3.64
C ALA A 21 2.55 -0.57 4.95
N ILE A 22 1.50 0.16 5.33
CA ILE A 22 0.74 -0.09 6.55
C ILE A 22 0.00 -1.41 6.47
N ILE A 23 -0.74 -1.68 5.39
CA ILE A 23 -1.47 -2.95 5.29
C ILE A 23 -0.53 -4.17 5.28
N GLN A 24 0.67 -4.07 4.71
CA GLN A 24 1.65 -5.16 4.75
C GLN A 24 2.29 -5.36 6.13
N SER A 25 2.48 -4.27 6.89
CA SER A 25 3.00 -4.34 8.26
C SER A 25 1.96 -4.92 9.22
N GLU A 26 0.77 -4.31 9.22
CA GLU A 26 -0.23 -4.50 10.27
C GLU A 26 -1.10 -5.73 10.05
N ILE A 27 -1.21 -6.26 8.82
CA ILE A 27 -2.09 -7.42 8.57
C ILE A 27 -1.73 -8.63 9.43
N ARG A 28 -0.43 -8.82 9.72
CA ARG A 28 0.04 -9.91 10.57
C ARG A 28 -0.33 -9.74 12.04
N TYR A 29 -0.49 -8.49 12.49
CA TYR A 29 -0.95 -8.20 13.84
C TYR A 29 -2.44 -8.56 14.00
N PHE A 30 -3.27 -8.17 13.04
CA PHE A 30 -4.72 -8.42 13.11
C PHE A 30 -5.12 -9.86 12.77
N CYS A 31 -4.48 -10.46 11.77
CA CYS A 31 -4.91 -11.73 11.20
C CYS A 31 -3.96 -12.90 11.50
N GLY A 32 -2.87 -12.66 12.24
CA GLY A 32 -1.87 -13.65 12.62
C GLY A 32 -0.67 -13.73 11.67
N PRO A 33 0.37 -14.48 12.06
CA PRO A 33 1.66 -14.50 11.35
C PRO A 33 1.58 -15.07 9.92
N ASP A 34 0.62 -15.95 9.66
CA ASP A 34 0.37 -16.55 8.33
C ASP A 34 -0.47 -15.65 7.41
N ALA A 35 -0.85 -14.45 7.87
CA ALA A 35 -1.59 -13.50 7.05
C ALA A 35 -0.74 -12.93 5.93
N ILE A 36 -1.24 -13.05 4.70
CA ILE A 36 -0.58 -12.55 3.50
C ILE A 36 -1.46 -11.49 2.86
N VAL A 37 -0.85 -10.39 2.43
CA VAL A 37 -1.52 -9.37 1.64
C VAL A 37 -0.75 -9.11 0.34
N ARG A 38 -1.47 -8.93 -0.75
CA ARG A 38 -0.90 -8.57 -2.05
C ARG A 38 -1.76 -7.52 -2.76
N PRO A 39 -1.16 -6.63 -3.58
CA PRO A 39 -1.92 -5.77 -4.47
C PRO A 39 -2.82 -6.60 -5.39
N TYR A 40 -4.08 -6.18 -5.53
CA TYR A 40 -5.05 -6.88 -6.35
C TYR A 40 -6.10 -5.90 -6.89
N THR A 41 -6.55 -6.12 -8.12
CA THR A 41 -7.60 -5.33 -8.73
C THR A 41 -8.84 -6.22 -8.89
N HIS A 42 -9.92 -5.86 -8.21
CA HIS A 42 -11.19 -6.60 -8.29
C HIS A 42 -12.22 -5.76 -9.04
N GLN A 43 -12.67 -6.24 -10.21
CA GLN A 43 -13.67 -5.56 -11.05
C GLN A 43 -13.32 -4.11 -11.38
N GLY A 44 -12.03 -3.83 -11.68
CA GLY A 44 -11.55 -2.48 -11.98
C GLY A 44 -11.37 -1.57 -10.76
N ARG A 45 -11.53 -2.09 -9.54
CA ARG A 45 -11.19 -1.38 -8.30
C ARG A 45 -9.87 -1.86 -7.77
N ASP A 46 -8.93 -0.94 -7.60
CA ASP A 46 -7.65 -1.23 -6.99
C ASP A 46 -7.79 -1.41 -5.47
N GLY A 47 -7.05 -2.38 -4.96
CA GLY A 47 -7.02 -2.69 -3.55
C GLY A 47 -6.06 -3.83 -3.27
N PHE A 48 -6.45 -4.66 -2.31
CA PHE A 48 -5.60 -5.69 -1.76
C PHE A 48 -6.37 -7.00 -1.62
N LEU A 49 -5.73 -8.11 -1.98
CA LEU A 49 -6.22 -9.43 -1.62
C LEU A 49 -5.52 -9.85 -0.33
N VAL A 50 -6.33 -10.07 0.69
CA VAL A 50 -5.89 -10.52 2.01
C VAL A 50 -6.25 -12.00 2.14
N THR A 51 -5.26 -12.81 2.50
CA THR A 51 -5.40 -14.27 2.67
C THR A 51 -4.96 -14.63 4.09
N THR A 52 -5.88 -15.17 4.90
CA THR A 52 -5.67 -15.41 6.33
C THR A 52 -6.30 -16.72 6.77
N ALA A 53 -5.78 -17.34 7.83
CA ALA A 53 -6.37 -18.54 8.42
C ALA A 53 -7.50 -18.23 9.44
N GLY A 54 -7.84 -16.95 9.60
CA GLY A 54 -8.76 -16.44 10.61
C GLY A 54 -9.99 -15.73 10.04
N PRO A 55 -10.80 -15.11 10.91
CA PRO A 55 -11.93 -14.29 10.46
C PRO A 55 -11.47 -13.11 9.58
N PRO A 56 -12.35 -12.58 8.72
CA PRO A 56 -12.05 -11.38 7.97
C PRO A 56 -11.87 -10.17 8.90
N LEU A 57 -11.12 -9.16 8.42
CA LEU A 57 -10.93 -7.89 9.12
C LEU A 57 -12.28 -7.24 9.51
N THR A 58 -12.37 -6.77 10.74
CA THR A 58 -13.54 -6.02 11.22
C THR A 58 -13.51 -4.58 10.70
N LYS A 59 -14.66 -3.91 10.76
CA LYS A 59 -14.77 -2.50 10.36
C LYS A 59 -13.82 -1.61 11.16
N GLU A 60 -13.68 -1.86 12.46
CA GLU A 60 -12.79 -1.11 13.35
C GLU A 60 -11.33 -1.27 12.93
N GLN A 61 -10.89 -2.51 12.67
CA GLN A 61 -9.52 -2.77 12.19
C GLN A 61 -9.22 -2.11 10.85
N ILE A 62 -10.21 -2.02 9.95
CA ILE A 62 -10.06 -1.28 8.68
C ILE A 62 -9.91 0.22 8.92
N ASP A 63 -10.59 0.77 9.93
CA ASP A 63 -10.48 2.19 10.27
C ASP A 63 -9.13 2.51 10.93
N ASP A 64 -8.66 1.64 11.83
CA ASP A 64 -7.31 1.72 12.41
C ASP A 64 -6.23 1.70 11.31
N LEU A 65 -6.37 0.82 10.31
CA LEU A 65 -5.48 0.77 9.15
C LEU A 65 -5.49 2.08 8.34
N LYS A 66 -6.65 2.74 8.24
CA LYS A 66 -6.78 4.02 7.53
C LYS A 66 -6.13 5.15 8.32
N GLU A 67 -6.35 5.22 9.63
CA GLU A 67 -5.72 6.21 10.49
C GLU A 67 -4.19 6.08 10.46
N ALA A 68 -3.68 4.86 10.67
CA ALA A 68 -2.25 4.58 10.57
C ALA A 68 -1.67 4.89 9.18
N SER A 69 -2.45 4.70 8.11
CA SER A 69 -2.05 5.07 6.75
C SER A 69 -1.94 6.58 6.56
N VAL A 70 -2.86 7.36 7.13
CA VAL A 70 -2.80 8.83 7.08
C VAL A 70 -1.59 9.34 7.84
N GLU A 71 -1.35 8.84 9.06
CA GLU A 71 -0.17 9.20 9.86
C GLU A 71 1.13 8.81 9.16
N TYR A 72 1.16 7.64 8.51
CA TYR A 72 2.32 7.18 7.75
C TYR A 72 2.63 8.10 6.57
N GLU A 73 1.64 8.46 5.78
CA GLU A 73 1.82 9.39 4.64
C GLU A 73 2.25 10.78 5.13
N LEU A 74 1.68 11.29 6.22
CA LEU A 74 2.09 12.56 6.83
C LEU A 74 3.56 12.50 7.27
N ARG A 75 3.94 11.46 8.01
CA ARG A 75 5.31 11.29 8.49
C ARG A 75 6.32 11.09 7.36
N GLN A 76 5.92 10.40 6.29
CA GLN A 76 6.74 10.25 5.09
C GLN A 76 6.90 11.59 4.37
N ALA A 77 5.84 12.40 4.27
CA ALA A 77 5.90 13.75 3.71
C ALA A 77 6.78 14.68 4.55
N GLU A 78 6.70 14.62 5.87
CA GLU A 78 7.57 15.36 6.79
C GLU A 78 9.04 14.97 6.60
N ARG A 79 9.34 13.67 6.50
CA ARG A 79 10.71 13.20 6.20
C ARG A 79 11.20 13.66 4.83
N MET A 80 10.33 13.68 3.83
CA MET A 80 10.66 14.21 2.50
C MET A 80 10.90 15.73 2.52
N CYS A 81 10.25 16.46 3.42
CA CYS A 81 10.43 17.89 3.63
C CYS A 81 11.70 18.19 4.47
N GLU A 82 11.93 17.42 5.53
CA GLU A 82 13.12 17.54 6.41
C GLU A 82 14.41 17.21 5.65
N ASN A 83 14.37 16.19 4.78
CA ASN A 83 15.49 15.85 3.91
C ASN A 83 15.64 16.81 2.71
N GLN A 84 14.76 17.80 2.57
CA GLN A 84 14.80 18.86 1.56
C GLN A 84 15.55 20.12 2.02
N ASN A 85 16.47 20.01 2.98
CA ASN A 85 17.51 21.05 3.19
C ASN A 85 18.59 21.08 2.08
N SER A 86 18.27 20.60 0.86
CA SER A 86 19.11 20.84 -0.32
C SER A 86 18.32 20.69 -1.62
N ASN A 87 17.58 21.73 -1.99
CA ASN A 87 17.39 22.19 -3.38
C ASN A 87 16.99 21.13 -4.44
N TRP A 88 16.20 20.10 -4.09
CA TRP A 88 15.83 19.06 -5.06
C TRP A 88 14.66 19.53 -5.94
N PHE A 89 14.98 20.18 -7.05
CA PHE A 89 14.03 20.59 -8.09
C PHE A 89 13.47 19.39 -8.87
N VAL A 90 12.44 18.74 -8.31
CA VAL A 90 11.77 17.52 -8.85
C VAL A 90 11.30 17.69 -10.31
N ASN A 91 11.04 18.91 -10.77
CA ASN A 91 10.53 19.22 -12.11
C ASN A 91 11.61 19.71 -13.08
N GLN A 92 12.86 19.30 -12.93
CA GLN A 92 13.93 19.74 -13.83
C GLN A 92 13.63 19.33 -15.28
N PRO A 93 13.49 20.27 -16.24
CA PRO A 93 13.24 19.94 -17.64
C PRO A 93 14.41 19.11 -18.19
N VAL A 94 14.10 17.90 -18.65
CA VAL A 94 15.09 17.02 -19.28
C VAL A 94 15.20 17.37 -20.76
N ALA A 95 16.38 17.79 -21.20
CA ALA A 95 16.63 18.05 -22.62
C ALA A 95 16.63 16.73 -23.41
N VAL A 96 15.55 16.46 -24.15
CA VAL A 96 15.50 15.41 -25.16
C VAL A 96 16.27 15.90 -26.37
N GLY A 97 17.50 15.40 -26.55
CA GLY A 97 18.40 15.83 -27.61
C GLY A 97 17.75 15.78 -29.00
N SER A 98 17.66 16.95 -29.64
CA SER A 98 17.35 17.06 -31.06
C SER A 98 18.46 16.36 -31.84
N ARG A 99 18.19 15.14 -32.31
CA ARG A 99 19.06 14.46 -33.28
C ARG A 99 19.35 15.45 -34.42
N PRO A 100 20.61 15.78 -34.72
CA PRO A 100 20.90 16.61 -35.87
C PRO A 100 20.41 15.85 -37.11
N ARG A 101 19.43 16.43 -37.80
CA ARG A 101 19.05 15.96 -39.13
C ARG A 101 20.25 16.20 -40.03
N ARG A 102 21.02 15.14 -40.30
CA ARG A 102 22.04 15.13 -41.34
C ARG A 102 21.32 15.41 -42.66
N HIS A 103 21.43 16.64 -43.15
CA HIS A 103 21.18 16.92 -44.55
C HIS A 103 22.40 16.45 -45.34
N ALA A 104 22.11 15.69 -46.39
CA ALA A 104 23.03 15.09 -47.33
C ALA A 104 23.77 16.14 -48.17
#